data_AF-A0A166VZR5-F1
#
_entry.id   AF-A0A166VZR5-F1
#
_cell.length_a   1.000
_cell.length_b   1.000
_cell.length_c   1.000
_cell.angle_alpha   90.00
_cell.angle_beta   90.00
_cell.angle_gamma   90.00
#
_symmetry.space_group_name_H-M   'P 1'
#
loop_
_entity.id
_entity.type
_entity.pdbx_description
1 polymer ?
#
loop_
_entity_poly.entity_id
_entity_poly.type
_entity_poly.pdbx_seq_one_letter_code
_entity_poly.pdbx_strand_id
1 'polypeptide(L)'
;MASLAQALNEFKHSYEKSAPAEILETLSRNVSLLQEQRTLRASPQISEAMPNGTLYDNNGLAVSLHSLLQRPLIITFFRGGWCPYCMLELQAWEQLIKEQPLMPNLIAVSGEIPSFTKQVQKDNALSFPVLIDPSFTVMEKFGLVYEVNDALKQVLLKWGVDLTERTARKEFALPIPATYIVDTSGTVQYVFIEEDYTSRAEPEDVLAVYNSLK
;
A
#
# COMPACT_ATOMS: atom_id res chain seq x y z
N MET A 1 0.45 16.50 15.55
CA MET A 1 1.41 15.38 15.56
C MET A 1 2.48 15.65 14.50
N ALA A 2 3.57 14.88 14.44
CA ALA A 2 4.48 14.96 13.29
C ALA A 2 3.76 14.43 12.04
N SER A 3 3.97 15.05 10.88
CA SER A 3 3.41 14.59 9.61
C SER A 3 3.95 13.20 9.22
N LEU A 4 3.24 12.47 8.37
CA LEU A 4 3.76 11.22 7.82
C LEU A 4 5.09 11.46 7.09
N ALA A 5 5.17 12.52 6.29
CA ALA A 5 6.40 12.89 5.60
C ALA A 5 7.61 13.07 6.54
N GLN A 6 7.42 13.67 7.71
CA GLN A 6 8.48 13.79 8.72
C GLN A 6 8.91 12.41 9.26
N ALA A 7 7.95 11.56 9.65
CA ALA A 7 8.25 10.23 10.17
C ALA A 7 8.97 9.34 9.15
N LEU A 8 8.56 9.40 7.87
CA LEU A 8 9.22 8.67 6.79
C LEU A 8 10.67 9.16 6.58
N ASN A 9 10.90 10.48 6.59
CA ASN A 9 12.22 11.07 6.43
C ASN A 9 13.16 10.74 7.60
N GLU A 10 12.65 10.80 8.84
CA GLU A 10 13.39 10.41 10.03
C GLU A 10 13.80 8.94 9.99
N PHE A 11 12.87 8.05 9.62
CA PHE A 11 13.16 6.63 9.47
C PHE A 11 14.19 6.39 8.35
N LYS A 12 14.00 7.00 7.17
CA LYS A 12 14.91 6.89 6.03
C LYS A 12 16.33 7.31 6.40
N HIS A 13 16.47 8.47 7.05
CA HIS A 13 17.78 8.98 7.48
C HIS A 13 18.45 8.10 8.55
N SER A 14 17.68 7.56 9.49
CA SER A 14 18.18 6.61 10.49
C SER A 14 18.64 5.29 9.85
N TYR A 15 17.86 4.79 8.89
CA TYR A 15 18.16 3.58 8.16
C TYR A 15 19.42 3.72 7.29
N GLU A 16 19.55 4.81 6.54
CA GLU A 16 20.73 5.09 5.71
C GLU A 16 22.03 5.15 6.50
N LYS A 17 21.99 5.58 7.77
CA LYS A 17 23.18 5.61 8.65
C LYS A 17 23.60 4.25 9.17
N SER A 18 22.65 3.31 9.28
CA SER A 18 22.87 2.03 9.95
C SER A 18 22.94 0.84 8.98
N ALA A 19 22.38 0.99 7.79
CA ALA A 19 22.34 -0.06 6.78
C ALA A 19 23.69 -0.20 6.04
N PRO A 20 24.10 -1.43 5.69
CA PRO A 20 25.23 -1.66 4.78
C PRO A 20 25.03 -0.97 3.43
N ALA A 21 26.10 -0.38 2.88
CA ALA A 21 26.06 0.34 1.60
C ALA A 21 25.52 -0.52 0.44
N GLU A 22 25.88 -1.81 0.38
CA GLU A 22 25.40 -2.76 -0.63
C GLU A 22 23.87 -2.92 -0.62
N ILE A 23 23.26 -2.89 0.57
CA ILE A 23 21.80 -2.95 0.71
C ILE A 23 21.18 -1.67 0.19
N LEU A 24 21.71 -0.50 0.58
CA LEU A 24 21.20 0.80 0.12
C LEU A 24 21.30 0.93 -1.40
N GLU A 25 22.42 0.50 -1.99
CA GLU A 25 22.62 0.46 -3.44
C GLU A 25 21.60 -0.46 -4.13
N THR A 26 21.36 -1.66 -3.57
CA THR A 26 20.37 -2.60 -4.11
C THR A 26 18.96 -1.99 -4.11
N LEU A 27 18.57 -1.32 -3.03
CA LEU A 27 17.27 -0.67 -2.90
C LEU A 27 17.15 0.50 -3.88
N SER A 28 18.16 1.38 -3.94
CA SER A 28 18.19 2.52 -4.86
C SER A 28 18.14 2.06 -6.33
N ARG A 29 18.94 1.05 -6.70
CA ARG A 29 18.93 0.49 -8.06
C ARG A 29 17.59 -0.13 -8.43
N ASN A 30 16.90 -0.77 -7.48
CA ASN A 30 15.57 -1.30 -7.74
C ASN A 30 14.58 -0.17 -8.09
N VAL A 31 14.58 0.93 -7.33
CA VAL A 31 13.74 2.09 -7.63
C VAL A 31 14.05 2.66 -9.02
N SER A 32 15.33 2.87 -9.35
CA SER A 32 15.74 3.36 -10.67
C SER A 32 15.28 2.46 -11.82
N LEU A 33 15.38 1.14 -11.65
CA LEU A 33 14.91 0.19 -12.67
C LEU A 33 13.40 0.26 -12.91
N LEU A 34 12.60 0.39 -11.85
CA LEU A 34 11.14 0.54 -11.98
C LEU A 34 10.79 1.83 -12.72
N GLN A 35 11.47 2.94 -12.40
CA GLN A 35 11.29 4.23 -13.06
C GLN A 35 11.68 4.18 -14.55
N GLU A 36 12.79 3.52 -14.89
CA GLU A 36 13.22 3.31 -16.28
C GLU A 36 12.22 2.48 -17.08
N GLN A 37 11.63 1.45 -16.45
CA GLN A 37 10.62 0.58 -17.05
C GLN A 37 9.24 1.25 -17.15
N ARG A 38 9.03 2.38 -16.48
CA ARG A 38 7.73 3.08 -16.39
C ARG A 38 6.62 2.13 -15.95
N THR A 39 6.87 1.35 -14.90
CA THR A 39 5.97 0.30 -14.42
C THR A 39 4.57 0.79 -14.10
N LEU A 40 4.43 2.09 -13.78
CA LEU A 40 3.16 2.72 -13.42
C LEU A 40 2.30 3.20 -14.59
N ARG A 41 2.75 3.02 -15.84
CA ARG A 41 2.02 3.50 -17.02
C ARG A 41 0.60 2.92 -17.16
N ALA A 42 0.38 1.72 -16.63
CA ALA A 42 -0.91 1.04 -16.68
C ALA A 42 -1.80 1.34 -15.46
N SER A 43 -1.33 2.15 -14.51
CA SER A 43 -2.09 2.46 -13.30
C SER A 43 -3.20 3.47 -13.58
N PRO A 44 -4.41 3.26 -13.03
CA PRO A 44 -5.54 4.18 -13.22
C PRO A 44 -5.19 5.61 -12.81
N GLN A 45 -5.55 6.57 -13.64
CA GLN A 45 -5.35 8.00 -13.40
C GLN A 45 -6.64 8.70 -13.01
N ILE A 46 -6.54 9.96 -12.55
CA ILE A 46 -7.72 10.79 -12.25
C ILE A 46 -8.66 10.84 -13.47
N SER A 47 -9.97 10.77 -13.21
CA SER A 47 -11.05 10.68 -14.20
C SER A 47 -11.16 9.35 -14.96
N GLU A 48 -10.31 8.37 -14.68
CA GLU A 48 -10.46 7.01 -15.21
C GLU A 48 -11.31 6.14 -14.29
N ALA A 49 -11.89 5.07 -14.85
CA ALA A 49 -12.65 4.09 -14.08
C ALA A 49 -11.70 3.22 -13.23
N MET A 50 -12.06 3.02 -11.96
CA MET A 50 -11.38 2.07 -11.09
C MET A 50 -11.54 0.64 -11.64
N PRO A 51 -10.46 -0.16 -11.73
CA PRO A 51 -10.56 -1.55 -12.10
C PRO A 51 -11.47 -2.34 -11.16
N ASN A 52 -12.34 -3.18 -11.72
CA ASN A 52 -13.19 -4.07 -10.95
C ASN A 52 -12.39 -5.24 -10.37
N GLY A 53 -12.74 -5.67 -9.16
CA GLY A 53 -12.05 -6.77 -8.49
C GLY A 53 -12.75 -7.24 -7.22
N THR A 54 -12.33 -8.41 -6.77
CA THR A 54 -12.77 -9.01 -5.51
C THR A 54 -11.54 -9.12 -4.61
N LEU A 55 -11.65 -8.52 -3.44
CA LEU A 55 -10.74 -8.69 -2.32
C LEU A 55 -11.36 -9.66 -1.32
N TYR A 56 -10.63 -10.00 -0.27
CA TYR A 56 -11.17 -10.80 0.82
C TYR A 56 -10.92 -10.12 2.16
N ASP A 57 -11.77 -10.36 3.14
CA ASP A 57 -11.48 -10.00 4.52
C ASP A 57 -10.56 -11.03 5.19
N ASN A 58 -10.18 -10.76 6.43
CA ASN A 58 -9.36 -11.66 7.24
C ASN A 58 -10.04 -13.01 7.59
N ASN A 59 -11.34 -13.17 7.31
CA ASN A 59 -12.09 -14.42 7.48
C ASN A 59 -12.28 -15.18 6.16
N GLY A 60 -11.76 -14.64 5.05
CA GLY A 60 -11.92 -15.21 3.72
C GLY A 60 -13.25 -14.87 3.06
N LEU A 61 -14.03 -13.94 3.62
CA LEU A 61 -15.25 -13.46 2.98
C LEU A 61 -14.88 -12.58 1.78
N ALA A 62 -15.44 -12.89 0.63
CA ALA A 62 -15.25 -12.11 -0.59
C ALA A 62 -15.92 -10.73 -0.49
N VAL A 63 -15.19 -9.70 -0.86
CA VAL A 63 -15.61 -8.30 -0.86
C VAL A 63 -15.35 -7.71 -2.24
N SER A 64 -16.42 -7.39 -2.97
CA SER A 64 -16.29 -6.69 -4.27
C SER A 64 -15.92 -5.23 -4.05
N LEU A 65 -14.94 -4.71 -4.80
CA LEU A 65 -14.57 -3.30 -4.74
C LEU A 65 -15.77 -2.37 -4.98
N HIS A 66 -16.66 -2.72 -5.92
CA HIS A 66 -17.84 -1.91 -6.23
C HIS A 66 -18.83 -1.85 -5.04
N SER A 67 -18.92 -2.92 -4.25
CA SER A 67 -19.81 -2.96 -3.07
C SER A 67 -19.38 -2.00 -1.95
N LEU A 68 -18.11 -1.56 -1.98
CA LEU A 68 -17.54 -0.61 -1.03
C LEU A 68 -17.83 0.85 -1.41
N LEU A 69 -18.35 1.12 -2.62
CA LEU A 69 -18.61 2.47 -3.16
C LEU A 69 -19.97 3.06 -2.76
N GLN A 70 -20.54 2.66 -1.62
CA GLN A 70 -21.77 3.25 -1.08
C GLN A 70 -21.60 4.74 -0.71
N ARG A 71 -20.35 5.13 -0.46
CA ARG A 71 -19.84 6.50 -0.33
C ARG A 71 -18.45 6.52 -0.99
N PRO A 72 -17.85 7.69 -1.27
CA PRO A 72 -16.47 7.75 -1.78
C PRO A 72 -15.56 6.87 -0.92
N LEU A 73 -14.55 6.24 -1.52
CA LEU A 73 -13.68 5.23 -0.94
C LEU A 73 -12.22 5.65 -1.08
N ILE A 74 -11.48 5.59 0.02
CA ILE A 74 -10.02 5.67 0.06
C ILE A 74 -9.49 4.23 0.06
N ILE A 75 -8.55 3.94 -0.83
CA ILE A 75 -7.86 2.65 -0.92
C ILE A 75 -6.36 2.90 -0.76
N THR A 76 -5.73 2.35 0.29
CA THR A 76 -4.26 2.31 0.39
C THR A 76 -3.76 0.89 0.15
N PHE A 77 -2.90 0.71 -0.86
CA PHE A 77 -2.20 -0.53 -1.15
C PHE A 77 -0.84 -0.52 -0.47
N PHE A 78 -0.45 -1.61 0.19
CA PHE A 78 0.81 -1.71 0.91
C PHE A 78 1.52 -3.05 0.70
N ARG A 79 2.85 -3.07 0.94
CA ARG A 79 3.72 -4.23 0.67
C ARG A 79 3.52 -5.40 1.63
N GLY A 80 3.17 -5.09 2.87
CA GLY A 80 3.01 -6.08 3.94
C GLY A 80 3.48 -5.57 5.30
N GLY A 81 3.17 -6.34 6.35
CA GLY A 81 3.44 -5.99 7.76
C GLY A 81 4.91 -5.88 8.15
N TRP A 82 5.80 -6.41 7.31
CA TRP A 82 7.24 -6.36 7.50
C TRP A 82 7.85 -5.03 7.00
N CYS A 83 7.11 -4.23 6.24
CA CYS A 83 7.60 -2.99 5.65
C CYS A 83 7.41 -1.82 6.63
N PRO A 84 8.49 -1.21 7.16
CA PRO A 84 8.40 -0.14 8.16
C PRO A 84 7.67 1.10 7.63
N TYR A 85 7.92 1.50 6.37
CA TYR A 85 7.23 2.62 5.73
C TYR A 85 5.70 2.40 5.64
N CYS A 86 5.27 1.15 5.40
CA CYS A 86 3.85 0.81 5.40
C CYS A 86 3.25 0.91 6.80
N MET A 87 3.97 0.49 7.84
CA MET A 87 3.46 0.60 9.22
C MET A 87 3.34 2.07 9.65
N LEU A 88 4.31 2.91 9.30
CA LEU A 88 4.23 4.36 9.55
C LEU A 88 3.00 4.98 8.87
N GLU A 89 2.73 4.63 7.61
CA GLU A 89 1.53 5.09 6.90
C GLU A 89 0.23 4.65 7.57
N LEU A 90 0.09 3.36 7.91
CA LEU A 90 -1.13 2.84 8.54
C LEU A 90 -1.36 3.45 9.93
N GLN A 91 -0.30 3.70 10.69
CA GLN A 91 -0.38 4.40 11.98
C GLN A 91 -0.77 5.87 11.82
N ALA A 92 -0.26 6.57 10.79
CA ALA A 92 -0.65 7.94 10.50
C ALA A 92 -2.15 8.02 10.12
N TRP A 93 -2.64 7.08 9.31
CA TRP A 93 -4.07 6.95 9.02
C TRP A 93 -4.90 6.74 10.29
N GLU A 94 -4.50 5.79 11.14
CA GLU A 94 -5.22 5.48 12.38
C GLU A 94 -5.24 6.68 13.35
N GLN A 95 -4.14 7.42 13.48
CA GLN A 95 -4.07 8.63 14.28
C GLN A 95 -5.01 9.71 13.75
N LEU A 96 -4.99 9.97 12.45
CA LEU A 96 -5.86 10.97 11.83
C LEU A 96 -7.34 10.61 11.98
N ILE A 97 -7.70 9.34 11.78
CA ILE A 97 -9.09 8.87 11.86
C ILE A 97 -9.67 9.03 13.27
N LYS A 98 -8.86 8.81 14.32
CA LYS A 98 -9.29 9.00 15.71
C LYS A 98 -9.69 10.44 16.02
N GLU A 99 -9.17 11.40 15.26
CA GLU A 99 -9.50 12.82 15.41
C GLU A 99 -10.73 13.22 14.59
N GLN A 100 -11.21 12.37 13.69
CA GLN A 100 -12.37 12.66 12.85
C GLN A 100 -13.70 12.35 13.56
N PRO A 101 -14.72 13.21 13.43
CA PRO A 101 -16.05 12.95 14.00
C PRO A 101 -16.75 11.75 13.34
N LEU A 102 -16.40 11.45 12.08
CA LEU A 102 -16.88 10.30 11.33
C LEU A 102 -15.72 9.66 10.57
N MET A 103 -15.54 8.36 10.76
CA MET A 103 -14.51 7.59 10.06
C MET A 103 -14.71 7.68 8.53
N PRO A 104 -13.69 8.10 7.75
CA PRO A 104 -13.75 8.05 6.29
C PRO A 104 -13.93 6.59 5.81
N ASN A 105 -14.40 6.40 4.58
CA ASN A 105 -14.46 5.07 3.99
C ASN A 105 -13.05 4.73 3.55
N LEU A 106 -12.29 4.07 4.40
CA LEU A 106 -10.90 3.70 4.15
C LEU A 106 -10.77 2.19 4.23
N ILE A 107 -10.07 1.61 3.25
CA ILE A 107 -9.55 0.25 3.33
C ILE A 107 -8.04 0.27 3.09
N ALA A 108 -7.33 -0.63 3.76
CA ALA A 108 -5.97 -1.00 3.41
C ALA A 108 -5.97 -2.35 2.70
N VAL A 109 -5.13 -2.51 1.67
CA VAL A 109 -5.09 -3.71 0.83
C VAL A 109 -3.66 -4.25 0.79
N SER A 110 -3.49 -5.51 1.16
CA SER A 110 -2.20 -6.22 1.11
C SER A 110 -2.32 -7.50 0.32
N GLY A 111 -1.21 -7.90 -0.30
CA GLY A 111 -1.08 -9.19 -0.94
C GLY A 111 -0.77 -10.34 0.03
N GLU A 112 -0.58 -10.03 1.31
CA GLU A 112 -0.26 -11.03 2.32
C GLU A 112 -1.46 -11.91 2.70
N ILE A 113 -1.18 -13.15 3.09
CA ILE A 113 -2.17 -14.10 3.58
C ILE A 113 -2.77 -13.68 4.94
N PRO A 114 -3.95 -14.20 5.32
CA PRO A 114 -4.71 -13.75 6.50
C PRO A 114 -3.94 -13.73 7.81
N SER A 115 -2.98 -14.65 8.02
CA SER A 115 -2.21 -14.70 9.26
C SER A 115 -1.38 -13.43 9.47
N PHE A 116 -0.75 -12.90 8.42
CA PHE A 116 0.06 -11.69 8.50
C PHE A 116 -0.80 -10.42 8.56
N THR A 117 -1.89 -10.35 7.79
CA THR A 117 -2.76 -9.16 7.80
C THR A 117 -3.56 -9.03 9.10
N LYS A 118 -3.96 -10.14 9.74
CA LYS A 118 -4.50 -10.14 11.11
C LYS A 118 -3.49 -9.59 12.11
N GLN A 119 -2.22 -9.99 11.98
CA GLN A 119 -1.15 -9.51 12.84
C GLN A 119 -0.93 -8.00 12.66
N VAL A 120 -0.89 -7.51 11.41
CA VAL A 120 -0.82 -6.07 11.10
C VAL A 120 -1.96 -5.29 11.76
N GLN A 121 -3.20 -5.75 11.58
CA GLN A 121 -4.37 -5.09 12.13
C GLN A 121 -4.32 -5.04 13.67
N LYS A 122 -3.90 -6.14 14.31
CA LYS A 122 -3.76 -6.23 15.77
C LYS A 122 -2.64 -5.35 16.31
N ASP A 123 -1.43 -5.45 15.76
CA ASP A 123 -0.24 -4.79 16.29
C ASP A 123 -0.29 -3.27 16.14
N ASN A 124 -1.00 -2.78 15.12
CA ASN A 124 -1.20 -1.35 14.90
C ASN A 124 -2.55 -0.83 15.40
N ALA A 125 -3.37 -1.69 16.02
CA ALA A 125 -4.70 -1.38 16.52
C ALA A 125 -5.57 -0.63 15.49
N LEU A 126 -5.55 -1.10 14.24
CA LEU A 126 -6.23 -0.41 13.13
C LEU A 126 -7.75 -0.57 13.24
N SER A 127 -8.44 0.57 13.20
CA SER A 127 -9.91 0.66 13.24
C SER A 127 -10.56 0.42 11.88
N PHE A 128 -9.84 0.66 10.79
CA PHE A 128 -10.30 0.44 9.42
C PHE A 128 -9.98 -0.99 8.93
N PRO A 129 -10.74 -1.51 7.94
CA PRO A 129 -10.51 -2.84 7.40
C PRO A 129 -9.16 -2.99 6.69
N VAL A 130 -8.48 -4.12 6.95
CA VAL A 130 -7.38 -4.63 6.13
C VAL A 130 -7.91 -5.77 5.28
N LEU A 131 -7.98 -5.55 3.97
CA LEU A 131 -8.40 -6.54 2.97
C LEU A 131 -7.18 -7.18 2.31
N ILE A 132 -7.38 -8.39 1.82
CA ILE A 132 -6.34 -9.23 1.23
C ILE A 132 -6.59 -9.45 -0.26
N ASP A 133 -5.51 -9.40 -1.03
CA ASP A 133 -5.45 -9.76 -2.44
C ASP A 133 -4.35 -10.82 -2.65
N PRO A 134 -4.54 -12.06 -2.15
CA PRO A 134 -3.44 -13.00 -1.94
C PRO A 134 -2.73 -13.46 -3.22
N SER A 135 -3.41 -13.36 -4.37
CA SER A 135 -2.86 -13.67 -5.70
C SER A 135 -2.55 -12.41 -6.52
N PHE A 136 -2.67 -11.23 -5.92
CA PHE A 136 -2.43 -9.91 -6.53
C PHE A 136 -3.35 -9.62 -7.73
N THR A 137 -4.50 -10.29 -7.83
CA THR A 137 -5.42 -10.16 -8.96
C THR A 137 -5.97 -8.74 -9.12
N VAL A 138 -6.20 -8.05 -8.00
CA VAL A 138 -6.64 -6.64 -8.01
C VAL A 138 -5.44 -5.72 -8.22
N MET A 139 -4.34 -5.94 -7.49
CA MET A 139 -3.12 -5.14 -7.60
C MET A 139 -2.56 -5.14 -9.03
N GLU A 140 -2.60 -6.26 -9.75
CA GLU A 140 -2.18 -6.37 -11.15
C GLU A 140 -3.05 -5.51 -12.07
N LYS A 141 -4.37 -5.49 -11.86
CA LYS A 141 -5.29 -4.65 -12.62
C LYS A 141 -5.08 -3.16 -12.39
N PHE A 142 -4.56 -2.78 -11.22
CA PHE A 142 -4.12 -1.42 -10.93
C PHE A 142 -2.69 -1.13 -11.43
N GLY A 143 -2.02 -2.09 -12.09
CA GLY A 143 -0.65 -1.92 -12.57
C GLY A 143 0.39 -1.79 -11.45
N LEU A 144 0.10 -2.31 -10.25
CA LEU A 144 0.93 -2.08 -9.06
C LEU A 144 2.01 -3.15 -8.87
N VAL A 145 2.04 -4.21 -9.66
CA VAL A 145 2.84 -5.41 -9.34
C VAL A 145 4.11 -5.44 -10.18
N TYR A 146 5.24 -5.66 -9.52
CA TYR A 146 6.51 -5.92 -10.20
C TYR A 146 7.19 -7.15 -9.64
N GLU A 147 7.83 -7.91 -10.52
CA GLU A 147 8.68 -9.03 -10.14
C GLU A 147 9.98 -8.52 -9.50
N VAL A 148 10.31 -9.11 -8.35
CA VAL A 148 11.50 -8.78 -7.59
C VAL A 148 12.70 -9.48 -8.22
N ASN A 149 13.69 -8.71 -8.64
CA ASN A 149 14.95 -9.26 -9.16
C ASN A 149 15.74 -10.00 -8.07
N ASP A 150 16.67 -10.86 -8.49
CA ASP A 150 17.44 -11.71 -7.57
C ASP A 150 18.17 -10.93 -6.48
N ALA A 151 18.73 -9.76 -6.79
CA ALA A 151 19.47 -8.95 -5.82
C ALA A 151 18.56 -8.47 -4.68
N LEU A 152 17.39 -7.91 -5.02
CA LEU A 152 16.42 -7.47 -4.02
C LEU A 152 15.82 -8.68 -3.27
N LYS A 153 15.59 -9.80 -3.95
CA LYS A 153 15.16 -11.05 -3.31
C LYS A 153 16.13 -11.49 -2.21
N GLN A 154 17.45 -11.47 -2.47
CA GLN A 154 18.45 -11.81 -1.45
C GLN A 154 18.41 -10.86 -0.24
N VAL A 155 18.18 -9.56 -0.48
CA VAL A 155 18.02 -8.59 0.62
C VAL A 155 16.79 -8.90 1.46
N LEU A 156 15.65 -9.18 0.83
CA LEU A 156 14.40 -9.54 1.54
C LEU A 156 14.56 -10.82 2.37
N LEU A 157 15.20 -11.86 1.80
CA LEU A 157 15.48 -13.10 2.53
C LEU A 157 16.41 -12.88 3.72
N LYS A 158 17.44 -12.00 3.60
CA LYS A 158 18.29 -11.61 4.73
C LYS A 158 17.52 -10.89 5.85
N TRP A 159 16.42 -10.22 5.51
CA TRP A 159 15.49 -9.64 6.50
C TRP A 159 14.46 -10.64 7.04
N GLY A 160 14.53 -11.92 6.63
CA GLY A 160 13.54 -12.94 7.00
C GLY A 160 12.21 -12.79 6.26
N VAL A 161 12.18 -12.06 5.15
CA VAL A 161 10.99 -11.83 4.33
C VAL A 161 11.02 -12.76 3.12
N ASP A 162 10.33 -13.89 3.25
CA ASP A 162 10.05 -14.77 2.11
C ASP A 162 8.66 -14.49 1.54
N LEU A 163 8.59 -13.92 0.34
CA LEU A 163 7.31 -13.54 -0.26
C LEU A 163 6.47 -14.75 -0.72
N THR A 164 7.08 -15.91 -0.98
CA THR A 164 6.32 -17.11 -1.37
C THR A 164 5.59 -17.76 -0.20
N GLU A 165 6.06 -17.50 1.03
CA GLU A 165 5.40 -17.93 2.26
C GLU A 165 4.38 -16.91 2.79
N ARG A 166 4.50 -15.66 2.35
CA ARG A 166 3.65 -14.54 2.80
C ARG A 166 2.46 -14.27 1.90
N THR A 167 2.51 -14.71 0.65
CA THR A 167 1.47 -14.48 -0.37
C THR A 167 1.01 -15.83 -0.91
N ALA A 168 -0.08 -15.87 -1.70
CA ALA A 168 -0.53 -17.11 -2.36
C ALA A 168 0.13 -17.30 -3.74
N ARG A 169 1.32 -16.74 -3.95
CA ARG A 169 2.04 -16.79 -5.22
C ARG A 169 3.39 -17.47 -5.10
N LYS A 170 3.82 -18.08 -6.22
CA LYS A 170 5.14 -18.73 -6.34
C LYS A 170 6.19 -17.75 -6.85
N GLU A 171 5.77 -16.76 -7.62
CA GLU A 171 6.62 -15.69 -8.12
C GLU A 171 6.98 -14.76 -6.96
N PHE A 172 8.24 -14.34 -6.90
CA PHE A 172 8.68 -13.33 -5.93
C PHE A 172 8.30 -11.95 -6.50
N ALA A 173 7.16 -11.40 -6.10
CA ALA A 173 6.73 -10.07 -6.56
C ALA A 173 6.15 -9.25 -5.42
N LEU A 174 6.17 -7.94 -5.60
CA LEU A 174 5.69 -6.97 -4.62
C LEU A 174 4.73 -5.98 -5.26
N PRO A 175 3.79 -5.45 -4.47
CA PRO A 175 3.04 -4.29 -4.89
C PRO A 175 3.87 -3.02 -4.67
N ILE A 176 3.69 -2.07 -5.59
CA ILE A 176 4.04 -0.66 -5.41
C ILE A 176 2.95 -0.06 -4.51
N PRO A 177 3.33 0.57 -3.37
CA PRO A 177 2.37 1.25 -2.52
C PRO A 177 1.65 2.36 -3.29
N ALA A 178 0.36 2.52 -3.05
CA ALA A 178 -0.44 3.52 -3.73
C ALA A 178 -1.64 3.94 -2.88
N THR A 179 -2.07 5.18 -3.03
CA THR A 179 -3.30 5.68 -2.40
C THR A 179 -4.24 6.21 -3.48
N TYR A 180 -5.47 5.71 -3.48
CA TYR A 180 -6.53 6.14 -4.39
C TYR A 180 -7.72 6.70 -3.63
N ILE A 181 -8.41 7.68 -4.22
CA ILE A 181 -9.79 8.02 -3.85
C ILE A 181 -10.66 7.74 -5.06
N VAL A 182 -11.74 7.00 -4.83
CA VAL A 182 -12.72 6.62 -5.86
C VAL A 182 -14.10 7.10 -5.41
N ASP A 183 -14.83 7.77 -6.30
CA ASP A 183 -16.19 8.22 -6.01
C ASP A 183 -17.22 7.07 -6.10
N THR A 184 -18.49 7.38 -5.81
CA THR A 184 -19.58 6.41 -5.84
C THR A 184 -19.93 5.91 -7.25
N SER A 185 -19.47 6.58 -8.31
CA SER A 185 -19.61 6.12 -9.69
C SER A 185 -18.52 5.12 -10.09
N GLY A 186 -17.50 4.94 -9.26
CA GLY A 186 -16.33 4.12 -9.58
C GLY A 186 -15.26 4.88 -10.37
N THR A 187 -15.25 6.20 -10.33
CA THR A 187 -14.26 7.04 -11.00
C THR A 187 -13.18 7.47 -10.04
N VAL A 188 -11.91 7.41 -10.46
CA VAL A 188 -10.76 7.86 -9.67
C VAL A 188 -10.76 9.38 -9.58
N GLN A 189 -10.77 9.89 -8.35
CA GLN A 189 -10.75 11.32 -8.03
C GLN A 189 -9.39 11.79 -7.50
N TYR A 190 -8.59 10.85 -6.98
CA TYR A 190 -7.23 11.09 -6.51
C TYR A 190 -6.40 9.84 -6.72
N VAL A 191 -5.14 10.02 -7.08
CA VAL A 191 -4.13 8.97 -7.11
C VAL A 191 -2.82 9.54 -6.60
N PHE A 192 -2.17 8.79 -5.71
CA PHE A 192 -0.77 8.94 -5.37
C PHE A 192 -0.09 7.60 -5.57
N ILE A 193 0.89 7.58 -6.46
CA ILE A 193 1.64 6.38 -6.79
C ILE A 193 3.02 6.78 -7.30
N GLU A 194 4.05 6.18 -6.72
CA GLU A 194 5.47 6.46 -7.01
C GLU A 194 6.24 5.15 -6.99
N GLU A 195 7.20 4.96 -7.91
CA GLU A 195 8.06 3.77 -7.88
C GLU A 195 8.97 3.74 -6.63
N ASP A 196 9.27 4.90 -6.05
CA ASP A 196 9.93 4.98 -4.74
C ASP A 196 8.95 4.54 -3.63
N TYR A 197 9.09 3.28 -3.21
CA TYR A 197 8.30 2.69 -2.14
C TYR A 197 8.49 3.37 -0.77
N THR A 198 9.37 4.38 -0.63
CA THR A 198 9.54 5.18 0.59
C THR A 198 8.66 6.43 0.62
N SER A 199 8.05 6.81 -0.52
CA SER A 199 7.15 7.96 -0.66
C SER A 199 5.70 7.59 -0.40
N ARG A 200 4.93 8.45 0.30
CA ARG A 200 3.51 8.25 0.60
C ARG A 200 2.72 9.53 0.42
N ALA A 201 1.42 9.37 0.13
CA ALA A 201 0.48 10.46 0.25
C ALA A 201 0.33 10.87 1.72
N GLU A 202 0.28 12.17 2.01
CA GLU A 202 -0.02 12.64 3.36
C GLU A 202 -1.51 12.38 3.66
N PRO A 203 -1.85 11.65 4.74
CA PRO A 203 -3.25 11.32 5.05
C PRO A 203 -4.17 12.53 5.19
N GLU A 204 -3.66 13.66 5.68
CA GLU A 204 -4.42 14.92 5.79
C GLU A 204 -4.84 15.46 4.42
N ASP A 205 -3.93 15.45 3.43
CA ASP A 205 -4.21 15.91 2.06
C ASP A 205 -5.22 14.99 1.37
N VAL A 206 -5.05 13.67 1.52
CA VAL A 206 -5.99 12.68 0.98
C VAL A 206 -7.38 12.87 1.62
N LEU A 207 -7.45 13.07 2.93
CA LEU A 207 -8.71 13.29 3.63
C LEU A 207 -9.39 14.60 3.22
N ALA A 208 -8.63 15.66 2.93
CA ALA A 208 -9.18 16.91 2.41
C ALA A 208 -9.89 16.70 1.06
N VAL A 209 -9.24 15.99 0.13
CA VAL A 209 -9.86 15.63 -1.15
C VAL A 209 -11.09 14.75 -0.93
N TYR A 210 -10.99 13.73 -0.07
CA TYR A 210 -12.11 12.85 0.28
C TYR A 210 -13.34 13.62 0.77
N ASN A 211 -13.13 14.62 1.62
CA ASN A 211 -14.21 15.43 2.18
C ASN A 211 -14.87 16.36 1.15
N SER A 212 -14.19 16.74 0.06
CA SER A 212 -14.78 17.52 -1.03
C SER A 212 -15.73 16.72 -1.94
N LEU A 213 -15.70 15.39 -1.85
CA LEU A 213 -16.57 14.49 -2.63
C LEU A 213 -17.86 14.11 -1.88
N LYS A 214 -18.01 14.57 -0.64
CA LYS A 214 -19.16 14.27 0.23
C LYS A 214 -20.36 15.18 -0.05
#